data_AF-A0A958JXS8-F1
#
_entry.id   AF-A0A958JXS8-F1
#
_cell.length_a   1.000
_cell.length_b   1.000
_cell.length_c   1.000
_cell.angle_alpha   90.00
_cell.angle_beta   90.00
_cell.angle_gamma   90.00
#
_symmetry.space_group_name_H-M   'P 1'
#
loop_
_entity.id
_entity.type
_entity.pdbx_description
1 polymer ?
#
loop_
_entity_poly.entity_id
_entity_poly.type
_entity_poly.pdbx_seq_one_letter_code
_entity_poly.pdbx_strand_id
1 'polypeptide(L)'
;MRDQKSPQSAWLERVRETLKWRLIGPNFRNRFDSSVSDDKLNEYLDDRQLLLENCTLQCYLDDACVLKIKDLQFFNYESEHPNLVGIERDDLESFLKIEGILDQLEDDLDALQTKCQEELEERQGSGRFF
;
A
#
# COMPACT_ATOMS: atom_id res chain seq x y z
N MET A 1 -23.69 -21.09 13.46
CA MET A 1 -22.34 -21.40 13.96
C MET A 1 -21.78 -20.10 14.49
N ARG A 2 -21.17 -20.08 15.69
CA ARG A 2 -20.50 -18.85 16.16
C ARG A 2 -19.18 -18.80 15.41
N ASP A 3 -19.04 -17.88 14.47
CA ASP A 3 -17.73 -17.53 13.90
C ASP A 3 -16.82 -17.13 15.07
N GLN A 4 -15.98 -18.06 15.51
CA GLN A 4 -14.92 -17.74 16.47
C GLN A 4 -13.90 -16.93 15.68
N LYS A 5 -14.03 -15.60 15.74
CA LYS A 5 -13.01 -14.69 15.22
C LYS A 5 -11.68 -15.00 15.90
N SER A 6 -10.60 -15.02 15.14
CA SER A 6 -9.28 -15.21 15.70
C SER A 6 -8.96 -14.10 16.72
N PRO A 7 -8.10 -14.36 17.72
CA PRO A 7 -7.65 -13.34 18.66
C PRO A 7 -7.11 -12.06 17.98
N GLN A 8 -6.48 -12.23 16.80
CA GLN A 8 -5.92 -11.18 15.97
C GLN A 8 -7.03 -10.34 15.33
N SER A 9 -8.03 -10.96 14.70
CA SER A 9 -9.20 -10.26 14.15
C SER A 9 -9.96 -9.49 15.23
N ALA A 10 -10.13 -10.09 16.40
CA ALA A 10 -10.75 -9.42 17.55
C ALA A 10 -9.93 -8.22 18.06
N TRP A 11 -8.61 -8.27 17.94
CA TRP A 11 -7.75 -7.13 18.29
C TRP A 11 -7.88 -6.00 17.25
N LEU A 12 -7.81 -6.31 15.96
CA LEU A 12 -8.00 -5.32 14.87
C LEU A 12 -9.31 -4.56 15.02
N GLU A 13 -10.41 -5.26 15.31
CA GLU A 13 -11.72 -4.63 15.51
C GLU A 13 -11.76 -3.66 16.69
N ARG A 14 -10.98 -3.92 17.75
CA ARG A 14 -10.94 -3.04 18.93
C ARG A 14 -10.15 -1.77 18.68
N VAL A 15 -9.11 -1.84 17.85
CA VAL A 15 -8.23 -0.70 17.57
C VAL A 15 -8.52 -0.04 16.22
N ARG A 16 -9.53 -0.51 15.46
CA ARG A 16 -9.82 -0.05 14.10
C ARG A 16 -9.90 1.47 13.94
N GLU A 17 -10.46 2.17 14.92
CA GLU A 17 -10.63 3.64 14.87
C GLU A 17 -9.30 4.39 15.04
N THR A 18 -8.27 3.73 15.56
CA THR A 18 -6.92 4.31 15.73
C THR A 18 -5.94 3.82 14.67
N LEU A 19 -6.33 2.85 13.84
CA LEU A 19 -5.50 2.38 12.73
C LEU A 19 -5.51 3.40 11.59
N LYS A 20 -4.32 3.71 11.07
CA LYS A 20 -4.14 4.53 9.88
C LYS A 20 -3.54 3.68 8.78
N TRP A 21 -4.25 3.58 7.66
CA TRP A 21 -3.80 2.85 6.48
C TRP A 21 -3.22 3.84 5.47
N ARG A 22 -2.08 3.50 4.89
CA ARG A 22 -1.42 4.31 3.87
C ARG A 22 -0.82 3.42 2.79
N LEU A 23 -1.19 3.68 1.55
CA LEU A 23 -0.50 3.09 0.41
C LEU A 23 0.83 3.81 0.20
N ILE A 24 1.92 3.05 0.29
CA ILE A 24 3.26 3.53 -0.01
C ILE A 24 3.60 3.05 -1.42
N GLY A 25 3.59 3.98 -2.37
CA GLY A 25 3.96 3.72 -3.75
C GLY A 25 5.48 3.65 -3.98
N PRO A 26 5.90 3.33 -5.21
CA PRO A 26 7.30 3.31 -5.59
C PRO A 26 7.96 4.68 -5.42
N ASN A 27 9.27 4.67 -5.15
CA ASN A 27 9.98 5.86 -4.67
C ASN A 27 10.37 6.79 -5.85
N PHE A 28 9.43 7.63 -6.29
CA PHE A 28 9.58 8.48 -7.49
C PHE A 28 10.66 9.56 -7.37
N ARG A 29 10.87 10.09 -6.14
CA ARG A 29 11.71 11.27 -5.88
C ARG A 29 12.79 11.05 -4.83
N ASN A 30 13.35 9.84 -4.73
CA ASN A 30 14.44 9.63 -3.79
C ASN A 30 15.72 10.32 -4.31
N ARG A 31 16.24 11.31 -3.57
CA ARG A 31 17.54 11.94 -3.88
C ARG A 31 18.73 11.07 -3.51
N PHE A 32 18.51 10.00 -2.75
CA PHE A 32 19.54 9.14 -2.18
C PHE A 32 19.51 7.72 -2.73
N ASP A 33 18.54 7.39 -3.58
CA ASP A 33 18.40 6.11 -4.26
C ASP A 33 18.12 6.36 -5.74
N SER A 34 18.26 5.33 -6.57
CA SER A 34 17.96 5.38 -8.00
C SER A 34 16.49 5.76 -8.17
N SER A 35 16.21 7.00 -8.59
CA SER A 35 14.85 7.39 -8.95
C SER A 35 14.33 6.42 -10.01
N VAL A 36 13.07 6.03 -9.91
CA VAL A 36 12.38 5.21 -10.91
C VAL A 36 12.65 5.80 -12.31
N SER A 37 13.09 4.98 -13.26
CA SER A 37 13.36 5.44 -14.63
C SER A 37 12.07 5.85 -15.32
N ASP A 38 12.19 6.71 -16.33
CA ASP A 38 11.04 7.17 -17.11
C ASP A 38 10.34 5.99 -17.81
N ASP A 39 11.09 4.98 -18.25
CA ASP A 39 10.54 3.73 -18.79
C ASP A 39 9.64 3.02 -17.77
N LYS A 40 10.10 2.89 -16.52
CA LYS A 40 9.34 2.28 -15.43
C LYS A 40 8.13 3.11 -15.01
N LEU A 41 8.21 4.44 -15.07
CA LEU A 41 7.07 5.31 -14.83
C LEU A 41 5.99 5.12 -15.89
N ASN A 42 6.38 5.01 -17.17
CA ASN A 42 5.45 4.69 -18.25
C ASN A 42 4.84 3.29 -18.05
N GLU A 43 5.65 2.30 -17.67
CA GLU A 43 5.13 0.96 -17.33
C GLU A 43 4.08 1.03 -16.20
N TYR A 44 4.25 1.87 -15.17
CA TYR A 44 3.26 2.04 -14.10
C TYR A 44 1.99 2.79 -14.54
N LEU A 45 2.07 3.62 -15.57
CA LEU A 45 0.89 4.24 -16.19
C LEU A 45 0.11 3.25 -17.03
N ASP A 46 0.82 2.43 -17.80
CA ASP A 46 0.23 1.46 -18.73
C ASP A 46 -0.27 0.19 -18.01
N ASP A 47 0.40 -0.21 -16.92
CA ASP A 47 0.12 -1.44 -16.18
C ASP A 47 -0.12 -1.16 -14.68
N ARG A 48 -1.41 -1.11 -14.33
CA ARG A 48 -1.88 -0.95 -12.94
C ARG A 48 -1.50 -2.14 -12.06
N GLN A 49 -1.41 -3.34 -12.63
CA GLN A 49 -1.01 -4.54 -11.89
C GLN A 49 0.46 -4.43 -11.49
N LEU A 50 1.32 -3.96 -12.39
CA LEU A 50 2.72 -3.69 -12.07
C LEU A 50 2.88 -2.61 -11.00
N LEU A 51 2.07 -1.55 -11.03
CA LEU A 51 2.07 -0.54 -9.98
C LEU A 51 1.68 -1.14 -8.62
N LEU A 52 0.64 -1.98 -8.58
CA LEU A 52 0.17 -2.66 -7.37
C LEU A 52 1.26 -3.55 -6.75
N GLU A 53 1.99 -4.32 -7.58
CA GLU A 53 3.11 -5.17 -7.14
C GLU A 53 4.27 -4.36 -6.51
N ASN A 54 4.44 -3.10 -6.94
CA ASN A 54 5.47 -2.20 -6.45
C ASN A 54 4.98 -1.25 -5.34
N CYS A 55 3.74 -1.44 -4.86
CA CYS A 55 3.18 -0.72 -3.72
C CYS A 55 3.23 -1.58 -2.45
N THR A 56 3.24 -0.91 -1.30
CA THR A 56 3.11 -1.56 0.01
C THR A 56 2.04 -0.84 0.81
N LEU A 57 1.00 -1.55 1.23
CA LEU A 57 0.01 -1.00 2.15
C LEU A 57 0.54 -1.12 3.58
N GLN A 58 0.65 0.00 4.27
CA GLN A 58 1.15 0.05 5.64
C GLN A 58 0.04 0.48 6.60
N CYS A 59 -0.08 -0.26 7.70
CA CYS A 59 -0.95 0.06 8.81
C CYS A 59 -0.13 0.64 9.96
N TYR A 60 -0.58 1.78 10.48
CA TYR A 60 0.04 2.46 11.60
C TYR A 60 -0.91 2.53 12.79
N LEU A 61 -0.33 2.37 13.98
CA LEU A 61 -0.97 2.62 15.27
C LEU A 61 -0.04 3.55 16.05
N ASP A 62 -0.54 4.71 16.48
CA ASP A 62 0.27 5.73 17.19
C ASP A 62 1.60 6.04 16.49
N ASP A 63 1.55 6.19 15.16
CA ASP A 63 2.67 6.46 14.26
C ASP A 63 3.74 5.34 14.15
N ALA A 64 3.54 4.21 14.83
CA ALA A 64 4.32 2.99 14.64
C ALA A 64 3.68 2.10 13.56
N CYS A 65 4.48 1.64 12.58
CA CYS A 65 4.01 0.69 11.58
C CYS A 65 3.82 -0.68 12.23
N VAL A 66 2.58 -1.15 12.33
CA VAL A 66 2.23 -2.43 12.96
C VAL A 66 2.05 -3.56 11.96
N LEU A 67 1.71 -3.25 10.71
CA LEU A 67 1.52 -4.22 9.64
C LEU A 67 1.96 -3.63 8.30
N LYS A 68 2.63 -4.42 7.49
CA LYS A 68 3.00 -4.09 6.11
C LYS A 68 2.48 -5.18 5.21
N ILE A 69 1.62 -4.86 4.27
CA ILE A 69 1.15 -5.80 3.25
C ILE A 69 1.93 -5.47 1.98
N LYS A 70 2.86 -6.35 1.66
CA LYS A 70 3.58 -6.37 0.39
C LYS A 70 2.79 -7.23 -0.58
N ASP A 71 2.94 -6.98 -1.87
CA ASP A 71 2.31 -7.81 -2.90
C ASP A 71 0.81 -8.01 -2.64
N LEU A 72 0.06 -6.93 -2.86
CA LEU A 72 -1.36 -6.83 -2.54
C LEU A 72 -2.22 -7.86 -3.28
N GLN A 73 -1.69 -8.52 -4.31
CA GLN A 73 -2.37 -9.63 -4.99
C GLN A 73 -2.41 -10.89 -4.13
N PHE A 74 -1.32 -11.18 -3.42
CA PHE A 74 -1.20 -12.38 -2.60
C PHE A 74 -1.39 -12.10 -1.10
N PHE A 75 -1.62 -10.83 -0.72
CA PHE A 75 -1.71 -10.38 0.66
C PHE A 75 -0.52 -10.84 1.50
N ASN A 76 0.69 -10.75 0.95
CA ASN A 76 1.89 -11.16 1.64
C ASN A 76 2.27 -10.11 2.69
N TYR A 77 1.93 -10.36 3.95
CA TYR A 77 2.10 -9.36 4.99
C TYR A 77 3.24 -9.71 5.96
N GLU A 78 3.81 -8.65 6.54
CA GLU A 78 4.80 -8.69 7.60
C GLU A 78 4.30 -7.85 8.77
N SER A 79 4.34 -8.41 9.97
CA SER A 79 4.00 -7.71 11.21
C SER A 79 5.00 -8.06 12.30
N GLU A 80 5.50 -7.03 12.98
CA GLU A 80 6.30 -7.17 14.19
C GLU A 80 5.44 -7.01 15.46
N HIS A 81 4.16 -6.64 15.31
CA HIS A 81 3.27 -6.41 16.42
C HIS A 81 2.73 -7.75 16.99
N PRO A 82 2.87 -8.01 18.31
CA PRO A 82 2.59 -9.33 18.89
C PRO A 82 1.14 -9.80 18.72
N ASN A 83 0.17 -8.87 18.62
CA ASN A 83 -1.24 -9.20 18.39
C ASN A 83 -1.61 -9.43 16.92
N LEU A 84 -0.67 -9.24 16.00
CA LEU A 84 -0.86 -9.42 14.56
C LEU A 84 0.07 -10.48 13.97
N VAL A 85 1.08 -10.94 14.73
CA VAL A 85 1.90 -12.09 14.36
C VAL A 85 0.98 -13.31 14.20
N GLY A 86 0.98 -13.88 13.00
CA GLY A 86 0.17 -15.07 12.68
C GLY A 86 -1.31 -14.81 12.45
N ILE A 87 -1.71 -13.59 12.10
CA ILE A 87 -3.08 -13.32 11.62
C ILE A 87 -3.37 -14.17 10.36
N GLU A 88 -4.54 -14.78 10.26
CA GLU A 88 -4.83 -15.52 9.03
C GLU A 88 -5.04 -14.56 7.86
N ARG A 89 -4.62 -14.97 6.65
CA ARG A 89 -4.77 -14.13 5.45
C ARG A 89 -6.24 -13.79 5.21
N ASP A 90 -7.12 -14.79 5.31
CA ASP A 90 -8.55 -14.64 5.03
C ASP A 90 -9.23 -13.72 6.07
N ASP A 91 -8.74 -13.72 7.32
CA ASP A 91 -9.14 -12.82 8.40
C ASP A 91 -8.75 -11.36 8.08
N LEU A 92 -7.51 -11.16 7.66
CA LEU A 92 -6.99 -9.84 7.29
C LEU A 92 -7.72 -9.30 6.05
N GLU A 93 -7.87 -10.11 5.00
CA GLU A 93 -8.58 -9.72 3.78
C GLU A 93 -10.04 -9.35 4.08
N SER A 94 -10.72 -10.15 4.90
CA SER A 94 -12.09 -9.86 5.34
C SER A 94 -12.18 -8.54 6.09
N PHE A 95 -11.23 -8.27 6.99
CA PHE A 95 -11.17 -6.99 7.72
C PHE A 95 -10.95 -5.82 6.77
N LEU A 96 -9.98 -5.92 5.86
CA LEU A 96 -9.68 -4.85 4.88
C LEU A 96 -10.87 -4.53 3.99
N LYS A 97 -11.61 -5.57 3.58
CA LYS A 97 -12.83 -5.43 2.78
C LYS A 97 -13.97 -4.79 3.58
N ILE A 98 -14.19 -5.22 4.81
CA ILE A 98 -15.28 -4.71 5.66
C ILE A 98 -15.05 -3.24 6.01
N GLU A 99 -13.81 -2.84 6.27
CA GLU A 99 -13.45 -1.47 6.62
C GLU A 99 -13.25 -0.56 5.39
N GLY A 100 -13.52 -1.06 4.16
CA GLY A 100 -13.42 -0.28 2.91
C GLY A 100 -12.00 0.11 2.52
N ILE A 101 -10.98 -0.55 3.09
CA ILE A 101 -9.57 -0.23 2.83
C ILE A 101 -9.16 -0.68 1.43
N LEU A 102 -9.75 -1.76 0.92
CA LEU A 102 -9.52 -2.20 -0.46
C LEU A 102 -10.09 -1.21 -1.48
N ASP A 103 -11.25 -0.61 -1.20
CA ASP A 103 -11.82 0.42 -2.07
C ASP A 103 -10.95 1.69 -2.04
N GLN A 104 -10.51 2.11 -0.85
CA GLN A 104 -9.58 3.24 -0.70
C GLN A 104 -8.24 3.01 -1.43
N LEU A 105 -7.79 1.75 -1.48
CA LEU A 105 -6.56 1.38 -2.17
C LEU A 105 -6.69 1.54 -3.69
N GLU A 106 -7.88 1.32 -4.26
CA GLU A 106 -8.12 1.62 -5.68
C GLU A 106 -8.00 3.11 -5.97
N ASP A 107 -8.59 3.96 -5.13
CA ASP A 107 -8.48 5.42 -5.24
C ASP A 107 -7.01 5.90 -5.06
N ASP A 108 -6.30 5.32 -4.10
CA ASP A 108 -4.89 5.64 -3.84
C ASP A 108 -3.99 5.24 -5.04
N LEU A 109 -4.31 4.15 -5.74
CA LEU A 109 -3.60 3.74 -6.95
C LEU A 109 -3.84 4.71 -8.10
N ASP A 110 -5.07 5.19 -8.30
CA ASP A 110 -5.36 6.20 -9.32
C ASP A 110 -4.62 7.51 -9.03
N ALA A 111 -4.55 7.90 -7.76
CA ALA A 111 -3.75 9.04 -7.31
C ALA A 111 -2.24 8.82 -7.53
N LEU A 112 -1.73 7.60 -7.35
CA LEU A 112 -0.35 7.25 -7.65
C LEU A 112 -0.04 7.28 -9.15
N GLN A 113 -0.94 6.77 -10.00
CA GLN A 113 -0.80 6.87 -11.45
C GLN A 113 -0.76 8.34 -11.90
N THR A 114 -1.64 9.18 -11.34
CA THR A 114 -1.63 10.62 -11.61
C THR A 114 -0.27 11.23 -11.24
N LYS A 115 0.30 10.86 -10.09
CA LYS A 115 1.65 11.31 -9.69
C LYS A 115 2.76 10.79 -10.61
N CYS A 116 2.67 9.57 -11.13
CA CYS A 116 3.60 9.06 -12.13
C CYS A 116 3.57 9.92 -13.39
N GLN A 117 2.37 10.31 -13.84
CA GLN A 117 2.19 11.18 -15.00
C GLN A 117 2.76 12.58 -14.76
N GLU A 118 2.43 13.20 -13.62
CA GLU A 118 2.97 14.51 -13.25
C GLU A 118 4.50 14.50 -13.19
N GLU A 119 5.11 13.46 -12.62
CA GLU A 119 6.57 13.31 -12.56
C GLU A 119 7.20 13.16 -13.96
N LEU A 120 6.57 12.39 -14.86
CA LEU A 120 7.03 12.26 -16.24
C LEU A 120 6.93 13.59 -17.00
N GLU A 121 5.80 14.27 -16.88
CA GLU A 121 5.59 15.60 -17.49
C GLU A 121 6.57 16.62 -16.94
N GLU A 122 6.86 16.62 -15.63
CA GLU A 122 7.89 17.46 -15.03
C GLU A 122 9.28 17.14 -15.59
N ARG A 123 9.65 15.86 -15.76
CA ARG A 123 10.97 15.48 -16.30
C ARG A 123 11.13 15.83 -17.77
N GLN A 124 10.07 15.65 -18.57
CA GLN A 124 10.05 15.98 -20.00
C GLN A 124 9.94 17.48 -20.25
N GLY A 125 9.10 18.18 -19.47
CA GLY A 125 8.88 19.63 -19.53
C GLY A 125 10.02 20.43 -18.92
N SER A 126 10.74 19.88 -17.93
CA SER A 126 12.01 20.42 -17.43
C SER A 126 13.18 20.16 -18.36
N GLY A 127 12.90 19.88 -19.66
CA GLY A 127 13.84 19.78 -20.76
C GLY A 127 15.11 20.55 -20.44
N ARG A 128 16.11 19.78 -20.00
CA ARG A 128 17.50 20.20 -19.87
C ARG A 128 17.87 20.83 -21.19
N PHE A 129 17.82 22.16 -21.24
CA PHE A 129 18.72 22.94 -22.07
C PHE A 129 20.12 22.67 -21.54
N PHE A 130 20.79 21.66 -22.09
CA PHE A 130 22.25 21.57 -22.08
C PHE A 130 22.71 21.03 -23.42
#